data_AF-A0A179GQY3-F1
#
_entry.id   AF-A0A179GQY3-F1
#
_cell.length_a   1.000
_cell.length_b   1.000
_cell.length_c   1.000
_cell.angle_alpha   90.00
_cell.angle_beta   90.00
_cell.angle_gamma   90.00
#
_symmetry.space_group_name_H-M   'P 1'
#
loop_
_entity.id
_entity.type
_entity.pdbx_description
1 polymer ?
#
loop_
_entity_poly.entity_id
_entity_poly.type
_entity_poly.pdbx_seq_one_letter_code
_entity_poly.pdbx_strand_id
1 'polypeptide(L)'
;MGQFIEFTVSSDAICFGPMQDIERASGLPVQPPPSPRPHKSGTVAHHALEHNVQAQNGKWHAYRLHSTKSPERVDAWFAAHELVDPLLELRKLVRVAGSPYEYDCGHKFNCDASRREGVLLVNRYDWDPYKEDEFATRGISEIIEHEGGDFMPNRNTVGLVDYAYSAAQVRNWAGRSSSQRRASKHGVWMHIPDSEYMWVRLGFNDGFTHARSFLSFTQRTSFFEARFPTELGPLRTYETELERVRRGLREGRDYSGIADLREMYSPPPPFEGTACNHPPGEADLLGPYTGDDQILTPGDIETLRDSIPPISAQVEELLRARGFDDATINRQSRENATGVFAASLREEIYDLMNELMLSFLKRFVVPLRSHSTSSTLGSALFPNSSHVSSLRRHHPDHYLLQSFMDTPTLSPALNIEDISARVEAFIRRQADGDTVAFSGECLTRIARFVAFVVMDLIRQADQMSFGRGSSEERRGEACIIAPRHVRMVIYTSGFSDILRYSRVLWQGRGAA
;
A
#
# COMPACT_ATOMS: atom_id res chain seq x y z
N MET A 1 0.09 28.04 -28.60
CA MET A 1 -0.30 28.55 -27.26
C MET A 1 -1.49 27.73 -26.79
N GLY A 2 -1.36 27.01 -25.68
CA GLY A 2 -2.42 26.12 -25.18
C GLY A 2 -3.69 26.90 -24.85
N GLN A 3 -4.85 26.37 -25.23
CA GLN A 3 -6.14 27.03 -25.03
C GLN A 3 -6.48 27.04 -23.53
N PHE A 4 -6.53 28.22 -22.93
CA PHE A 4 -7.00 28.44 -21.56
C PHE A 4 -8.27 29.31 -21.56
N ILE A 5 -8.99 29.28 -20.44
CA ILE A 5 -10.11 30.18 -20.15
C ILE A 5 -9.61 31.27 -19.20
N GLU A 6 -9.78 32.54 -19.55
CA GLU A 6 -9.44 33.68 -18.69
C GLU A 6 -10.64 34.11 -17.86
N PHE A 7 -10.41 34.37 -16.57
CA PHE A 7 -11.33 35.09 -15.69
C PHE A 7 -10.54 36.02 -14.75
N THR A 8 -11.21 36.95 -14.07
CA THR A 8 -10.59 37.94 -13.20
C THR A 8 -11.04 37.77 -11.76
N VAL A 9 -10.10 37.87 -10.83
CA VAL A 9 -10.35 38.02 -9.39
C VAL A 9 -10.03 39.47 -9.01
N SER A 10 -11.03 40.17 -8.51
CA SER A 10 -11.04 41.60 -8.19
C SER A 10 -11.35 41.88 -6.72
N SER A 11 -11.94 40.91 -6.01
CA SER A 11 -12.33 41.02 -4.59
C SER A 11 -11.27 40.54 -3.61
N ASP A 12 -10.05 40.25 -4.08
CA ASP A 12 -8.97 39.62 -3.31
C ASP A 12 -9.34 38.27 -2.67
N ALA A 13 -10.40 37.63 -3.17
CA ALA A 13 -10.92 36.38 -2.66
C ALA A 13 -11.65 35.58 -3.73
N ILE A 14 -11.71 34.26 -3.51
CA ILE A 14 -12.45 33.31 -4.36
C ILE A 14 -13.39 32.48 -3.50
N CYS A 15 -14.52 32.09 -4.09
CA CYS A 15 -15.32 30.95 -3.64
C CYS A 15 -15.10 29.78 -4.59
N PHE A 16 -15.13 28.56 -4.07
CA PHE A 16 -14.93 27.36 -4.86
C PHE A 16 -15.78 26.18 -4.40
N GLY A 17 -15.87 25.15 -5.23
CA GLY A 17 -16.59 23.91 -4.91
C GLY A 17 -17.85 23.71 -5.77
N PRO A 18 -18.72 22.77 -5.41
CA PRO A 18 -20.04 22.63 -6.02
C PRO A 18 -20.87 23.90 -5.80
N MET A 19 -21.96 24.09 -6.56
CA MET A 19 -22.75 25.33 -6.50
C MET A 19 -23.25 25.67 -5.10
N GLN A 20 -23.69 24.66 -4.33
CA GLN A 20 -24.16 24.83 -2.96
C GLN A 20 -23.10 25.36 -2.00
N ASP A 21 -21.85 24.91 -2.16
CA ASP A 21 -20.74 25.37 -1.34
C ASP A 21 -20.36 26.80 -1.72
N ILE A 22 -20.36 27.15 -3.01
CA ILE A 22 -20.11 28.52 -3.49
C ILE A 22 -21.20 29.48 -2.99
N GLU A 23 -22.48 29.11 -3.08
CA GLU A 23 -23.61 29.92 -2.61
C GLU A 23 -23.48 30.19 -1.12
N ARG A 24 -23.23 29.15 -0.31
CA ARG A 24 -23.00 29.29 1.14
C ARG A 24 -21.80 30.17 1.43
N ALA A 25 -20.67 29.88 0.80
CA ALA A 25 -19.41 30.59 1.00
C ALA A 25 -19.53 32.09 0.69
N SER A 26 -20.35 32.45 -0.31
CA SER A 26 -20.57 33.85 -0.70
C SER A 26 -21.26 34.72 0.37
N GLY A 27 -21.90 34.10 1.36
CA GLY A 27 -22.55 34.80 2.48
C GLY A 27 -21.71 34.84 3.76
N LEU A 28 -20.52 34.25 3.76
CA LEU A 28 -19.65 34.13 4.94
C LEU A 28 -18.44 35.06 4.84
N PRO A 29 -17.91 35.59 5.95
CA PRO A 29 -16.68 36.37 5.91
C PRO A 29 -15.54 35.61 5.21
N VAL A 30 -14.75 36.33 4.41
CA VAL A 30 -13.59 35.75 3.73
C VAL A 30 -12.64 35.15 4.77
N GLN A 31 -12.39 33.84 4.66
CA GLN A 31 -11.52 33.15 5.59
C GLN A 31 -10.04 33.42 5.27
N PRO A 32 -9.19 33.62 6.30
CA PRO A 32 -7.75 33.50 6.10
C PRO A 32 -7.41 32.06 5.68
N PRO A 33 -6.22 31.81 5.11
CA PRO A 33 -5.83 30.48 4.69
C PRO A 33 -5.95 29.49 5.86
N PRO A 34 -6.84 28.50 5.75
CA PRO A 34 -7.20 27.69 6.89
C PRO A 34 -5.99 26.86 7.31
N SER A 35 -5.87 26.58 8.61
CA SER A 35 -4.86 25.66 9.16
C SER A 35 -5.50 24.40 9.74
N PRO A 36 -6.43 23.74 9.03
CA PRO A 36 -7.25 22.73 9.66
C PRO A 36 -6.39 21.49 9.87
N ARG A 37 -6.30 21.04 11.13
CA ARG A 37 -5.90 19.66 11.39
C ARG A 37 -7.10 18.77 11.04
N PRO A 38 -6.88 17.59 10.44
CA PRO A 38 -7.97 16.70 10.08
C PRO A 38 -8.71 16.23 11.34
N HIS A 39 -10.05 16.33 11.33
CA HIS A 39 -10.91 15.68 12.31
C HIS A 39 -11.09 14.23 11.89
N LYS A 40 -10.79 13.29 12.80
CA LYS A 40 -10.94 11.85 12.56
C LYS A 40 -12.25 11.36 13.19
N SER A 41 -13.09 10.69 12.40
CA SER A 41 -14.29 10.00 12.85
C SER A 41 -14.37 8.64 12.15
N GLY A 42 -14.14 7.55 12.88
CA GLY A 42 -14.00 6.21 12.30
C GLY A 42 -12.89 6.15 11.24
N THR A 43 -13.23 5.68 10.04
CA THR A 43 -12.33 5.63 8.87
C THR A 43 -12.32 6.91 8.04
N VAL A 44 -13.09 7.92 8.45
CA VAL A 44 -13.24 9.19 7.74
C VAL A 44 -12.40 10.26 8.42
N ALA A 45 -11.66 11.01 7.61
CA ALA A 45 -10.98 12.22 8.02
C ALA A 45 -11.47 13.39 7.17
N HIS A 46 -11.88 14.47 7.82
CA HIS A 46 -12.38 15.67 7.16
C HIS A 46 -11.83 16.95 7.78
N HIS A 47 -11.85 18.04 7.02
CA HIS A 47 -11.52 19.39 7.45
C HIS A 47 -12.78 20.25 7.37
N ALA A 48 -13.05 21.04 8.40
CA ALA A 48 -14.09 22.07 8.33
C ALA A 48 -13.56 23.22 7.48
N LEU A 49 -14.18 23.44 6.32
CA LEU A 49 -13.82 24.48 5.36
C LEU A 49 -15.07 25.24 4.94
N GLU A 50 -14.98 26.57 4.84
CA GLU A 50 -16.08 27.43 4.40
C GLU A 50 -16.05 27.72 2.89
N HIS A 51 -15.15 27.05 2.16
CA HIS A 51 -14.97 27.10 0.69
C HIS A 51 -14.85 28.51 0.07
N ASN A 52 -14.41 29.48 0.86
CA ASN A 52 -13.89 30.77 0.40
C ASN A 52 -12.52 31.02 1.03
N VAL A 53 -11.62 31.69 0.29
CA VAL A 53 -10.28 32.05 0.75
C VAL A 53 -9.80 33.33 0.09
N GLN A 54 -8.84 34.01 0.72
CA GLN A 54 -8.06 35.07 0.07
C GLN A 54 -7.32 34.53 -1.16
N ALA A 55 -7.29 35.33 -2.23
CA ALA A 55 -6.69 34.97 -3.51
C ALA A 55 -6.02 36.17 -4.19
N GLN A 56 -5.02 35.91 -5.03
CA GLN A 56 -4.33 36.94 -5.78
C GLN A 56 -5.29 37.68 -6.71
N ASN A 57 -5.31 39.01 -6.57
CA ASN A 57 -6.00 39.92 -7.47
C ASN A 57 -5.37 39.90 -8.86
N GLY A 58 -6.19 39.88 -9.90
CA GLY A 58 -5.76 39.97 -11.28
C GLY A 58 -6.36 38.87 -12.14
N LYS A 59 -5.69 38.59 -13.26
CA LYS A 59 -6.17 37.59 -14.22
C LYS A 59 -5.75 36.19 -13.81
N TRP A 60 -6.65 35.25 -14.03
CA TRP A 60 -6.45 33.83 -13.82
C TRP A 60 -6.73 33.08 -15.10
N HIS A 61 -5.89 32.08 -15.38
CA HIS A 61 -5.98 31.22 -16.55
C HIS A 61 -6.32 29.80 -16.10
N ALA A 62 -7.43 29.26 -16.59
CA ALA A 62 -7.88 27.90 -16.34
C ALA A 62 -7.58 27.00 -17.53
N TYR A 63 -6.85 25.93 -17.28
CA TYR A 63 -6.35 24.93 -18.22
C TYR A 63 -7.07 23.60 -17.98
N ARG A 64 -7.49 22.97 -19.08
CA ARG A 64 -7.95 21.57 -19.07
C ARG A 64 -6.73 20.67 -19.11
N LEU A 65 -6.67 19.70 -18.20
CA LEU A 65 -5.69 18.63 -18.26
C LEU A 65 -6.32 17.45 -18.98
N HIS A 66 -5.62 16.94 -19.99
CA HIS A 66 -6.13 15.89 -20.87
C HIS A 66 -5.39 14.58 -20.62
N SER A 67 -6.05 13.46 -20.88
CA SER A 67 -5.37 12.16 -20.86
C SER A 67 -4.40 12.06 -22.03
N THR A 68 -3.25 11.42 -21.83
CA THR A 68 -2.37 10.98 -22.92
C THR A 68 -2.97 9.82 -23.71
N LYS A 69 -3.90 9.06 -23.11
CA LYS A 69 -4.57 7.91 -23.76
C LYS A 69 -5.85 8.30 -24.49
N SER A 70 -6.59 9.28 -23.94
CA SER A 70 -7.84 9.81 -24.48
C SER A 70 -7.77 11.34 -24.55
N PRO A 71 -7.08 11.93 -25.55
CA PRO A 71 -6.83 13.37 -25.63
C PRO A 71 -8.10 14.25 -25.63
N GLU A 72 -9.23 13.70 -26.05
CA GLU A 72 -10.53 14.34 -26.06
C GLU A 72 -11.16 14.47 -24.66
N ARG A 73 -10.75 13.61 -23.72
CA ARG A 73 -11.26 13.59 -22.35
C ARG A 73 -10.51 14.60 -21.48
N VAL A 74 -11.28 15.34 -20.67
CA VAL A 74 -10.72 16.17 -19.59
C VAL A 74 -10.61 15.32 -18.33
N ASP A 75 -9.39 15.16 -17.82
CA ASP A 75 -9.13 14.33 -16.62
C ASP A 75 -9.06 15.17 -15.34
N ALA A 76 -8.68 16.43 -15.47
CA ALA A 76 -8.54 17.37 -14.36
C ALA A 76 -8.53 18.81 -14.89
N TRP A 77 -8.61 19.78 -13.97
CA TRP A 77 -8.52 21.20 -14.28
C TRP A 77 -7.48 21.88 -13.40
N PHE A 78 -6.74 22.81 -13.97
CA PHE A 78 -5.79 23.63 -13.24
C PHE A 78 -6.00 25.11 -13.56
N ALA A 79 -6.13 25.96 -12.56
CA ALA A 79 -6.16 27.40 -12.72
C ALA A 79 -4.98 28.04 -11.99
N ALA A 80 -4.38 29.06 -12.58
CA ALA A 80 -3.29 29.82 -11.97
C ALA A 80 -3.43 31.31 -12.28
N HIS A 81 -2.97 32.14 -11.35
CA HIS A 81 -2.82 33.57 -11.58
C HIS A 81 -1.77 33.85 -12.67
N GLU A 82 -1.96 34.92 -13.46
CA GLU A 82 -1.12 35.22 -14.63
C GLU A 82 0.37 35.42 -14.34
N LEU A 83 0.72 35.73 -13.09
CA LEU A 83 2.10 35.91 -12.63
C LEU A 83 2.78 34.60 -12.19
N VAL A 84 2.07 33.47 -12.26
CA VAL A 84 2.57 32.15 -11.86
C VAL A 84 2.90 31.34 -13.10
N ASP A 85 4.08 30.71 -13.14
CA ASP A 85 4.36 29.68 -14.14
C ASP A 85 3.40 28.49 -13.90
N PRO A 86 2.43 28.25 -14.81
CA PRO A 86 1.37 27.31 -14.55
C PRO A 86 1.89 25.87 -14.49
N LEU A 87 2.90 25.52 -15.30
CA LEU A 87 3.41 24.16 -15.35
C LEU A 87 4.26 23.84 -14.12
N LEU A 88 5.10 24.79 -13.69
CA LEU A 88 5.92 24.63 -12.49
C LEU A 88 5.05 24.52 -11.23
N GLU A 89 4.04 25.38 -11.10
CA GLU A 89 3.13 25.37 -9.96
C GLU A 89 2.26 24.10 -9.94
N LEU A 90 1.74 23.65 -11.10
CA LEU A 90 1.00 22.39 -11.19
C LEU A 90 1.86 21.18 -10.77
N ARG A 91 3.11 21.11 -11.25
CA ARG A 91 4.06 20.05 -10.85
C ARG A 91 4.36 20.09 -9.35
N LYS A 92 4.46 21.29 -8.75
CA LYS A 92 4.57 21.45 -7.29
C LYS A 92 3.35 20.86 -6.57
N LEU A 93 2.13 21.23 -6.98
CA LEU A 93 0.90 20.73 -6.33
C LEU A 93 0.80 19.20 -6.40
N VAL A 94 1.09 18.62 -7.58
CA VAL A 94 1.04 17.17 -7.79
C VAL A 94 2.13 16.43 -6.98
N ARG A 95 3.34 16.99 -6.85
CA ARG A 95 4.41 16.43 -6.00
C ARG A 95 4.05 16.47 -4.52
N VAL A 96 3.50 17.59 -4.05
CA VAL A 96 3.22 17.81 -2.61
C VAL A 96 1.98 17.03 -2.18
N ALA A 97 0.95 16.98 -3.01
CA ALA A 97 -0.33 16.38 -2.69
C ALA A 97 -1.12 15.99 -3.96
N GLY A 98 -0.60 15.02 -4.71
CA GLY A 98 -1.23 14.45 -5.90
C GLY A 98 -2.45 13.59 -5.60
N SER A 99 -2.78 12.69 -6.53
CA SER A 99 -3.93 11.78 -6.36
C SER A 99 -3.65 10.77 -5.25
N PRO A 100 -4.52 10.63 -4.22
CA PRO A 100 -4.25 9.77 -3.06
C PRO A 100 -4.23 8.27 -3.39
N TYR A 101 -4.65 7.90 -4.61
CA TYR A 101 -4.63 6.55 -5.15
C TYR A 101 -3.33 6.23 -5.90
N GLU A 102 -2.48 7.22 -6.15
CA GLU A 102 -1.16 7.01 -6.74
C GLU A 102 -0.10 6.74 -5.67
N TYR A 103 0.92 5.97 -6.03
CA TYR A 103 2.11 5.87 -5.20
C TYR A 103 2.87 7.21 -5.19
N ASP A 104 3.61 7.42 -4.09
CA ASP A 104 4.39 8.63 -3.85
C ASP A 104 3.59 9.92 -4.14
N CYS A 105 2.30 9.94 -3.81
CA CYS A 105 1.40 11.09 -4.04
C CYS A 105 1.64 12.28 -3.09
N GLY A 106 2.67 12.21 -2.25
CA GLY A 106 2.95 13.19 -1.22
C GLY A 106 1.98 13.06 -0.03
N HIS A 107 1.45 14.18 0.44
CA HIS A 107 0.58 14.23 1.60
C HIS A 107 -0.87 13.93 1.24
N LYS A 108 -1.54 13.10 2.06
CA LYS A 108 -2.98 12.79 1.92
C LYS A 108 -3.89 13.73 2.71
N PHE A 109 -3.35 14.42 3.71
CA PHE A 109 -4.06 15.35 4.59
C PHE A 109 -3.24 16.61 4.82
N ASN A 110 -3.90 17.68 5.27
CA ASN A 110 -3.20 18.90 5.66
C ASN A 110 -2.25 18.62 6.82
N CYS A 111 -1.01 19.07 6.68
CA CYS A 111 0.02 18.95 7.72
C CYS A 111 1.02 20.11 7.61
N ASP A 112 1.92 20.22 8.59
CA ASP A 112 2.93 21.29 8.61
C ASP A 112 3.82 21.27 7.36
N ALA A 113 4.08 20.09 6.80
CA ALA A 113 4.88 19.95 5.58
C ALA A 113 4.16 20.49 4.33
N SER A 114 2.87 20.16 4.13
CA SER A 114 2.10 20.72 3.02
C SER A 114 1.94 22.24 3.16
N ARG A 115 1.77 22.74 4.39
CA ARG A 115 1.72 24.18 4.69
C ARG A 115 3.04 24.89 4.35
N ARG A 116 4.20 24.32 4.69
CA ARG A 116 5.51 24.87 4.34
C ARG A 116 5.74 24.98 2.83
N GLU A 117 5.18 24.06 2.06
CA GLU A 117 5.21 24.07 0.59
C GLU A 117 4.13 24.99 -0.02
N GLY A 118 3.33 25.64 0.82
CA GLY A 118 2.27 26.54 0.43
C GLY A 118 1.05 25.83 -0.17
N VAL A 119 0.75 24.60 0.25
CA VAL A 119 -0.32 23.77 -0.34
C VAL A 119 -1.39 23.41 0.69
N LEU A 120 -2.64 23.77 0.39
CA LEU A 120 -3.84 23.33 1.11
C LEU A 120 -4.53 22.21 0.34
N LEU A 121 -4.92 21.15 1.07
CA LEU A 121 -5.61 19.99 0.56
C LEU A 121 -7.08 20.05 0.95
N VAL A 122 -7.96 19.88 -0.04
CA VAL A 122 -9.39 19.64 0.14
C VAL A 122 -9.70 18.25 -0.41
N ASN A 123 -10.18 17.36 0.45
CA ASN A 123 -10.38 15.94 0.16
C ASN A 123 -11.86 15.60 -0.02
N ARG A 124 -12.13 14.38 -0.51
CA ARG A 124 -13.49 13.91 -0.82
C ARG A 124 -14.53 14.02 0.31
N TYR A 125 -14.11 14.10 1.56
CA TYR A 125 -14.99 14.21 2.73
C TYR A 125 -15.05 15.61 3.33
N ASP A 126 -14.33 16.57 2.73
CA ASP A 126 -14.35 17.97 3.15
C ASP A 126 -15.53 18.74 2.51
N TRP A 127 -16.25 18.10 1.59
CA TRP A 127 -17.47 18.61 0.95
C TRP A 127 -18.68 18.24 1.80
N ASP A 128 -19.76 19.03 1.72
CA ASP A 128 -20.99 18.82 2.51
C ASP A 128 -22.10 18.18 1.64
N PRO A 129 -22.19 16.83 1.54
CA PRO A 129 -23.16 16.17 0.67
C PRO A 129 -24.58 16.09 1.25
N TYR A 130 -24.84 16.56 2.47
CA TYR A 130 -26.09 16.27 3.22
C TYR A 130 -26.99 17.50 3.48
N LYS A 131 -26.75 18.64 2.83
CA LYS A 131 -27.58 19.86 2.97
C LYS A 131 -28.41 20.21 1.73
N GLU A 132 -28.88 19.20 0.99
CA GLU A 132 -29.77 19.42 -0.17
C GLU A 132 -31.05 20.16 0.20
N ASP A 133 -31.63 19.88 1.38
CA ASP A 133 -32.88 20.50 1.84
C ASP A 133 -32.74 22.02 2.03
N GLU A 134 -31.56 22.51 2.43
CA GLU A 134 -31.29 23.95 2.59
C GLU A 134 -31.04 24.66 1.23
N PHE A 135 -30.57 23.93 0.21
CA PHE A 135 -30.28 24.49 -1.11
C PHE A 135 -31.55 24.54 -1.98
N ALA A 136 -32.35 23.46 -1.96
CA ALA A 136 -33.62 23.39 -2.68
C ALA A 136 -34.64 24.44 -2.17
N THR A 137 -34.65 24.72 -0.87
CA THR A 137 -35.52 25.73 -0.26
C THR A 137 -35.20 27.17 -0.68
N ARG A 138 -34.03 27.43 -1.28
CA ARG A 138 -33.63 28.76 -1.80
C ARG A 138 -33.96 28.96 -3.29
N GLY A 139 -34.68 28.03 -3.91
CA GLY A 139 -35.12 28.14 -5.31
C GLY A 139 -33.98 27.94 -6.33
N ILE A 140 -32.85 27.39 -5.90
CA ILE A 140 -31.73 27.03 -6.78
C ILE A 140 -31.80 25.53 -7.01
N SER A 141 -32.12 25.12 -8.25
CA SER A 141 -32.18 23.71 -8.63
C SER A 141 -31.00 23.31 -9.52
N GLU A 142 -30.42 22.16 -9.19
CA GLU A 142 -29.46 21.47 -10.04
C GLU A 142 -30.20 20.44 -10.89
N ILE A 143 -29.97 20.44 -12.21
CA ILE A 143 -30.51 19.39 -13.08
C ILE A 143 -29.64 18.15 -12.86
N ILE A 144 -30.19 17.13 -12.18
CA ILE A 144 -29.54 15.84 -11.97
C ILE A 144 -29.66 15.01 -13.26
N GLU A 145 -28.56 14.84 -13.99
CA GLU A 145 -28.53 14.02 -15.22
C GLU A 145 -28.21 12.57 -14.85
N HIS A 146 -29.19 11.68 -14.81
CA HIS A 146 -28.94 10.25 -14.63
C HIS A 146 -28.39 9.62 -15.91
N GLU A 147 -27.10 9.78 -16.20
CA GLU A 147 -26.43 8.97 -17.21
C GLU A 147 -25.77 7.74 -16.56
N GLY A 148 -26.12 6.55 -17.03
CA GLY A 148 -25.32 5.34 -16.81
C GLY A 148 -25.18 4.82 -15.38
N GLY A 149 -26.28 4.66 -14.64
CA GLY A 149 -26.28 3.93 -13.35
C GLY A 149 -25.49 4.61 -12.21
N ASP A 150 -25.01 5.84 -12.42
CA ASP A 150 -24.29 6.60 -11.42
C ASP A 150 -25.27 7.22 -10.41
N PHE A 151 -25.03 7.01 -9.12
CA PHE A 151 -25.93 7.40 -8.04
C PHE A 151 -25.79 8.88 -7.65
N MET A 152 -24.75 9.58 -8.15
CA MET A 152 -24.45 10.99 -7.82
C MET A 152 -23.98 11.84 -9.03
N PRO A 153 -24.75 11.93 -10.13
CA PRO A 153 -24.36 12.74 -11.27
C PRO A 153 -24.41 14.23 -10.89
N ASN A 154 -23.35 14.97 -11.21
CA ASN A 154 -23.10 16.41 -10.96
C ASN A 154 -22.37 16.82 -9.67
N ARG A 155 -22.22 15.94 -8.65
CA ARG A 155 -21.58 16.35 -7.39
C ARG A 155 -20.05 16.38 -7.40
N ASN A 156 -19.41 15.92 -8.47
CA ASN A 156 -17.95 15.80 -8.58
C ASN A 156 -17.35 16.84 -9.55
N THR A 157 -17.96 18.03 -9.59
CA THR A 157 -17.52 19.14 -10.42
C THR A 157 -17.46 20.43 -9.61
N VAL A 158 -16.60 21.34 -10.03
CA VAL A 158 -16.18 22.47 -9.19
C VAL A 158 -16.30 23.77 -9.97
N GLY A 159 -16.89 24.79 -9.34
CA GLY A 159 -16.75 26.18 -9.76
C GLY A 159 -15.57 26.84 -9.05
N LEU A 160 -14.98 27.83 -9.70
CA LEU A 160 -14.00 28.75 -9.11
C LEU A 160 -14.40 30.15 -9.54
N VAL A 161 -14.77 31.00 -8.58
CA VAL A 161 -15.39 32.30 -8.84
C VAL A 161 -14.82 33.37 -7.93
N ASP A 162 -14.69 34.59 -8.43
CA ASP A 162 -14.49 35.78 -7.61
C ASP A 162 -15.58 35.87 -6.51
N TYR A 163 -15.14 36.06 -5.27
CA TYR A 163 -16.01 36.11 -4.10
C TYR A 163 -17.18 37.11 -4.26
N ALA A 164 -16.91 38.34 -4.74
CA ALA A 164 -17.92 39.40 -4.89
C ALA A 164 -19.01 39.08 -5.93
N TYR A 165 -18.75 38.15 -6.84
CA TYR A 165 -19.68 37.77 -7.91
C TYR A 165 -20.24 36.34 -7.75
N SER A 166 -19.89 35.65 -6.67
CA SER A 166 -20.19 34.23 -6.47
C SER A 166 -21.69 33.91 -6.49
N ALA A 167 -22.53 34.60 -5.71
CA ALA A 167 -23.97 34.38 -5.70
C ALA A 167 -24.63 34.64 -7.07
N ALA A 168 -24.20 35.68 -7.78
CA ALA A 168 -24.72 35.98 -9.12
C ALA A 168 -24.32 34.91 -10.14
N GLN A 169 -23.10 34.39 -10.04
CA GLN A 169 -22.61 33.35 -10.92
C GLN A 169 -23.31 32.00 -10.68
N VAL A 170 -23.57 31.64 -9.41
CA VAL A 170 -24.36 30.43 -9.08
C VAL A 170 -25.75 30.49 -9.71
N ARG A 171 -26.45 31.63 -9.58
CA ARG A 171 -27.77 31.81 -10.23
C ARG A 171 -27.73 31.69 -11.75
N ASN A 172 -26.63 32.07 -12.40
CA ASN A 172 -26.45 31.92 -13.84
C ASN A 172 -26.22 30.46 -14.26
N TRP A 173 -25.62 29.66 -13.38
CA TRP A 173 -25.40 28.22 -13.60
C TRP A 173 -26.60 27.35 -13.21
N ALA A 174 -27.45 27.84 -12.31
CA ALA A 174 -28.68 27.19 -11.89
C ALA A 174 -29.56 26.81 -13.10
N GLY A 175 -30.27 25.67 -12.98
CA GLY A 175 -31.11 25.16 -14.06
C GLY A 175 -30.36 24.72 -15.32
N ARG A 176 -29.03 24.51 -15.24
CA ARG A 176 -28.21 23.90 -16.30
C ARG A 176 -27.45 22.71 -15.76
N SER A 177 -27.25 21.70 -16.61
CA SER A 177 -26.38 20.58 -16.25
C SER A 177 -24.92 20.99 -16.21
N SER A 178 -24.09 20.20 -15.51
CA SER A 178 -22.70 20.55 -15.31
C SER A 178 -21.93 20.78 -16.62
N SER A 179 -22.21 19.99 -17.66
CA SER A 179 -21.53 20.08 -18.96
C SER A 179 -21.89 21.37 -19.74
N GLN A 180 -23.04 21.98 -19.42
CA GLN A 180 -23.57 23.16 -20.10
C GLN A 180 -23.22 24.48 -19.39
N ARG A 181 -22.68 24.42 -18.17
CA ARG A 181 -22.26 25.61 -17.41
C ARG A 181 -21.04 26.24 -18.09
N ARG A 182 -21.20 27.49 -18.52
CA ARG A 182 -20.16 28.25 -19.22
C ARG A 182 -19.39 29.13 -18.24
N ALA A 183 -18.13 29.38 -18.57
CA ALA A 183 -17.31 30.38 -17.90
C ALA A 183 -17.87 31.80 -18.10
N SER A 184 -17.52 32.71 -17.20
CA SER A 184 -17.77 34.13 -17.29
C SER A 184 -16.47 34.90 -17.03
N LYS A 185 -16.54 36.25 -17.13
CA LYS A 185 -15.41 37.10 -16.75
C LYS A 185 -14.97 36.95 -15.28
N HIS A 186 -15.83 36.40 -14.42
CA HIS A 186 -15.64 36.37 -12.97
C HIS A 186 -15.46 34.97 -12.41
N GLY A 187 -15.52 33.94 -13.26
CA GLY A 187 -15.34 32.57 -12.80
C GLY A 187 -15.50 31.53 -13.88
N VAL A 188 -15.09 30.31 -13.55
CA VAL A 188 -15.07 29.17 -14.45
C VAL A 188 -15.76 27.98 -13.78
N TRP A 189 -16.46 27.18 -14.60
CA TRP A 189 -16.99 25.88 -14.19
C TRP A 189 -16.09 24.77 -14.74
N MET A 190 -15.56 23.93 -13.86
CA MET A 190 -14.59 22.88 -14.15
C MET A 190 -15.29 21.52 -14.15
N HIS A 191 -15.94 21.19 -15.27
CA HIS A 191 -16.60 19.90 -15.46
C HIS A 191 -15.59 18.81 -15.85
N ILE A 192 -15.67 17.65 -15.17
CA ILE A 192 -14.90 16.44 -15.47
C ILE A 192 -15.93 15.32 -15.72
N PRO A 193 -15.96 14.71 -16.93
CA PRO A 193 -16.95 13.69 -17.28
C PRO A 193 -16.71 12.38 -16.51
N ASP A 194 -17.80 11.67 -16.21
CA ASP A 194 -17.83 10.38 -15.49
C ASP A 194 -17.01 10.42 -14.19
N SER A 195 -17.12 11.51 -13.43
CA SER A 195 -16.31 11.76 -12.24
C SER A 195 -16.93 11.14 -10.99
N GLU A 196 -16.12 10.47 -10.19
CA GLU A 196 -16.49 9.94 -8.88
C GLU A 196 -15.49 10.45 -7.83
N TYR A 197 -16.01 11.06 -6.75
CA TYR A 197 -15.27 11.81 -5.73
C TYR A 197 -14.39 12.93 -6.28
N MET A 198 -14.18 13.98 -5.48
CA MET A 198 -13.37 15.11 -5.93
C MET A 198 -12.40 15.60 -4.88
N TRP A 199 -11.28 16.09 -5.38
CA TRP A 199 -10.18 16.66 -4.62
C TRP A 199 -9.80 17.99 -5.23
N VAL A 200 -9.46 18.93 -4.33
CA VAL A 200 -8.93 20.22 -4.71
C VAL A 200 -7.59 20.46 -3.99
N ARG A 201 -6.66 21.10 -4.67
CA ARG A 201 -5.41 21.63 -4.08
C ARG A 201 -5.34 23.12 -4.37
N LEU A 202 -5.11 23.92 -3.34
CA LEU A 202 -4.84 25.34 -3.50
C LEU A 202 -3.36 25.59 -3.22
N GLY A 203 -2.68 26.22 -4.17
CA GLY A 203 -1.34 26.74 -3.96
C GLY A 203 -1.42 28.20 -3.52
N PHE A 204 -0.70 28.52 -2.45
CA PHE A 204 -0.59 29.86 -1.89
C PHE A 204 0.76 30.49 -2.24
N ASN A 205 0.84 31.80 -2.07
CA ASN A 205 2.12 32.51 -2.03
C ASN A 205 2.99 32.08 -0.83
N ASP A 206 4.24 32.51 -0.82
CA ASP A 206 5.24 32.07 0.15
C ASP A 206 4.87 32.43 1.60
N GLY A 207 4.10 33.50 1.79
CA GLY A 207 3.55 33.90 3.09
C GLY A 207 2.32 33.09 3.54
N PHE A 208 1.82 32.15 2.72
CA PHE A 208 0.59 31.41 2.94
C PHE A 208 -0.60 32.34 3.27
N THR A 209 -0.78 33.40 2.46
CA THR A 209 -1.82 34.43 2.66
C THR A 209 -2.84 34.46 1.52
N HIS A 210 -2.39 34.38 0.26
CA HIS A 210 -3.27 34.47 -0.91
C HIS A 210 -3.09 33.24 -1.80
N ALA A 211 -4.20 32.59 -2.14
CA ALA A 211 -4.23 31.54 -3.15
C ALA A 211 -3.81 32.13 -4.51
N ARG A 212 -2.95 31.42 -5.22
CA ARG A 212 -2.45 31.80 -6.55
C ARG A 212 -2.65 30.71 -7.59
N SER A 213 -3.06 29.53 -7.16
CA SER A 213 -3.34 28.38 -8.03
C SER A 213 -4.38 27.45 -7.42
N PHE A 214 -5.05 26.69 -8.28
CA PHE A 214 -6.16 25.81 -7.96
C PHE A 214 -6.14 24.59 -8.88
N LEU A 215 -6.02 23.39 -8.32
CA LEU A 215 -6.08 22.12 -9.05
C LEU A 215 -7.32 21.35 -8.61
N SER A 216 -8.17 20.94 -9.55
CA SER A 216 -9.34 20.10 -9.33
C SER A 216 -9.18 18.77 -10.07
N PHE A 217 -9.38 17.67 -9.36
CA PHE A 217 -9.25 16.31 -9.92
C PHE A 217 -10.15 15.31 -9.17
N THR A 218 -10.21 14.07 -9.66
CA THR A 218 -11.17 13.05 -9.22
C THR A 218 -10.48 11.73 -8.89
N GLN A 219 -11.23 10.73 -8.44
CA GLN A 219 -10.67 9.41 -8.14
C GLN A 219 -10.09 8.76 -9.39
N ARG A 220 -10.65 9.10 -10.56
CA ARG A 220 -10.25 8.55 -11.85
C ARG A 220 -9.07 9.28 -12.47
N THR A 221 -8.63 10.40 -11.89
CA THR A 221 -7.47 11.14 -12.40
C THR A 221 -6.18 10.40 -12.06
N SER A 222 -5.45 10.00 -13.10
CA SER A 222 -4.07 9.52 -13.03
C SER A 222 -3.14 10.59 -13.61
N PHE A 223 -2.32 11.23 -12.80
CA PHE A 223 -1.26 12.15 -13.22
C PHE A 223 -0.10 11.47 -13.94
N PHE A 224 -0.06 10.13 -13.95
CA PHE A 224 0.79 9.36 -14.86
C PHE A 224 0.26 9.34 -16.31
N GLU A 225 -0.97 9.81 -16.53
CA GLU A 225 -1.62 9.89 -17.85
C GLU A 225 -2.10 11.32 -18.16
N ALA A 226 -2.43 12.12 -17.14
CA ALA A 226 -2.85 13.49 -17.34
C ALA A 226 -1.66 14.35 -17.78
N ARG A 227 -1.87 15.14 -18.83
CA ARG A 227 -0.89 16.07 -19.37
C ARG A 227 -1.42 17.50 -19.39
N PHE A 228 -0.49 18.43 -19.27
CA PHE A 228 -0.77 19.86 -19.46
C PHE A 228 -0.91 20.17 -20.95
N PRO A 229 -1.74 21.16 -21.39
CA PRO A 229 -1.99 21.42 -22.81
C PRO A 229 -0.75 21.66 -23.69
N THR A 230 0.34 22.20 -23.12
CA THR A 230 1.59 22.46 -23.87
C THR A 230 2.57 21.30 -23.83
N GLU A 231 2.29 20.24 -23.07
CA GLU A 231 3.17 19.08 -22.90
C GLU A 231 2.73 17.92 -23.81
N LEU A 232 3.70 17.16 -24.31
CA LEU A 232 3.45 15.91 -25.04
C LEU A 232 3.31 14.72 -24.09
N GLY A 233 4.01 14.75 -22.96
CA GLY A 233 4.02 13.68 -21.96
C GLY A 233 3.16 13.97 -20.73
N PRO A 234 2.95 12.95 -19.87
CA PRO A 234 2.20 13.09 -18.63
C PRO A 234 2.93 13.96 -17.60
N LEU A 235 2.18 14.43 -16.59
CA LEU A 235 2.69 15.25 -15.50
C LEU A 235 3.62 14.50 -14.55
N ARG A 236 3.45 13.17 -14.44
CA ARG A 236 4.32 12.27 -13.68
C ARG A 236 4.80 11.13 -14.56
N THR A 237 6.00 10.63 -14.29
CA THR A 237 6.53 9.42 -14.92
C THR A 237 6.03 8.21 -14.17
N TYR A 238 5.41 7.27 -14.88
CA TYR A 238 5.03 5.98 -14.31
C TYR A 238 6.26 5.08 -14.15
N GLU A 239 6.44 4.57 -12.95
CA GLU A 239 7.33 3.48 -12.56
C GLU A 239 6.51 2.22 -12.23
N THR A 240 6.96 1.08 -12.76
CA THR A 240 6.46 -0.24 -12.36
C THR A 240 6.78 -0.51 -10.89
N GLU A 241 6.09 -1.47 -10.26
CA GLU A 241 6.39 -1.82 -8.87
C GLU A 241 7.87 -2.17 -8.64
N LEU A 242 8.50 -2.90 -9.56
CA LEU A 242 9.91 -3.28 -9.47
C LEU A 242 10.85 -2.07 -9.64
N GLU A 243 10.54 -1.14 -10.54
CA GLU A 243 11.28 0.12 -10.70
C GLU A 243 11.24 0.93 -9.41
N ARG A 244 10.06 1.06 -8.78
CA ARG A 244 9.87 1.74 -7.49
C ARG A 244 10.68 1.09 -6.37
N VAL A 245 10.69 -0.24 -6.29
CA VAL A 245 11.45 -0.96 -5.27
C VAL A 245 12.95 -0.71 -5.44
N ARG A 246 13.47 -0.79 -6.66
CA ARG A 246 14.89 -0.50 -6.93
C ARG A 246 15.27 0.92 -6.61
N ARG A 247 14.42 1.89 -6.96
CA ARG A 247 14.63 3.29 -6.60
C ARG A 247 14.62 3.47 -5.09
N GLY A 248 13.61 2.92 -4.40
CA GLY A 248 13.51 2.97 -2.95
C GLY A 248 14.74 2.37 -2.26
N LEU A 249 15.26 1.24 -2.74
CA LEU A 249 16.48 0.63 -2.20
C LEU A 249 17.70 1.55 -2.36
N ARG A 250 17.84 2.25 -3.52
CA ARG A 250 18.90 3.25 -3.73
C ARG A 250 18.74 4.48 -2.85
N GLU A 251 17.50 4.87 -2.55
CA GLU A 251 17.15 6.00 -1.69
C GLU A 251 17.21 5.64 -0.19
N GLY A 252 17.49 4.39 0.17
CA GLY A 252 17.54 3.93 1.57
C GLY A 252 16.17 3.75 2.22
N ARG A 253 15.10 3.55 1.44
CA ARG A 253 13.77 3.20 1.96
C ARG A 253 13.83 1.85 2.68
N ASP A 254 13.17 1.77 3.83
CA ASP A 254 13.09 0.55 4.63
C ASP A 254 12.19 -0.50 3.97
N TYR A 255 12.72 -1.71 3.77
CA TYR A 255 12.00 -2.89 3.29
C TYR A 255 12.13 -4.08 4.27
N SER A 256 12.58 -3.81 5.50
CA SER A 256 12.63 -4.79 6.59
C SER A 256 11.22 -5.25 6.97
N GLY A 257 10.23 -4.34 6.93
CA GLY A 257 8.85 -4.60 7.33
C GLY A 257 8.61 -4.52 8.84
N ILE A 258 9.57 -4.03 9.62
CA ILE A 258 9.41 -3.88 11.07
C ILE A 258 8.38 -2.80 11.41
N ALA A 259 8.41 -1.67 10.69
CA ALA A 259 7.42 -0.60 10.85
C ALA A 259 6.01 -1.08 10.46
N ASP A 260 5.89 -1.78 9.32
CA ASP A 260 4.64 -2.37 8.84
C ASP A 260 4.06 -3.34 9.88
N LEU A 261 4.89 -4.23 10.42
CA LEU A 261 4.50 -5.19 11.47
C LEU A 261 3.98 -4.46 12.71
N ARG A 262 4.71 -3.44 13.19
CA ARG A 262 4.31 -2.60 14.34
C ARG A 262 2.98 -1.93 14.13
N GLU A 263 2.72 -1.39 12.94
CA GLU A 263 1.44 -0.75 12.62
C GLU A 263 0.27 -1.75 12.73
N MET A 264 0.47 -2.99 12.28
CA MET A 264 -0.59 -4.01 12.29
C MET A 264 -0.97 -4.54 13.68
N TYR A 265 -0.01 -4.67 14.60
CA TYR A 265 -0.29 -5.13 15.97
C TYR A 265 -0.38 -4.00 17.00
N SER A 266 -0.12 -2.75 16.60
CA SER A 266 -0.47 -1.59 17.42
C SER A 266 -2.00 -1.56 17.56
N PRO A 267 -2.53 -1.31 18.77
CA PRO A 267 -3.94 -1.54 19.04
C PRO A 267 -4.83 -0.73 18.08
N PRO A 268 -5.71 -1.38 17.28
CA PRO A 268 -6.75 -0.66 16.58
C PRO A 268 -7.75 -0.09 17.62
N PRO A 269 -8.51 0.97 17.27
CA PRO A 269 -9.70 1.36 18.05
C PRO A 269 -10.61 0.14 18.26
N PRO A 270 -11.43 0.13 19.34
CA PRO A 270 -12.00 -1.08 19.92
C PRO A 270 -12.99 -1.75 18.98
N PHE A 271 -12.49 -2.62 18.10
CA PHE A 271 -13.28 -3.60 17.38
C PHE A 271 -12.78 -4.97 17.82
N GLU A 272 -13.51 -5.52 18.80
CA GLU A 272 -13.40 -6.91 19.22
C GLU A 272 -13.69 -7.83 18.03
N GLY A 273 -12.76 -8.73 17.69
CA GLY A 273 -13.11 -9.85 16.81
C GLY A 273 -11.98 -10.58 16.10
N THR A 274 -10.85 -9.93 15.84
CA THR A 274 -9.69 -10.58 15.21
C THR A 274 -8.56 -10.73 16.22
N ALA A 275 -8.19 -11.97 16.55
CA ALA A 275 -6.98 -12.25 17.31
C ALA A 275 -5.76 -11.69 16.55
N CYS A 276 -5.24 -10.55 16.98
CA CYS A 276 -4.00 -9.99 16.43
C CYS A 276 -2.81 -10.77 17.01
N ASN A 277 -1.88 -11.18 16.14
CA ASN A 277 -0.63 -11.80 16.57
C ASN A 277 0.28 -10.74 17.20
N HIS A 278 0.35 -10.68 18.53
CA HIS A 278 1.25 -9.78 19.23
C HIS A 278 2.62 -10.43 19.48
N PRO A 279 3.70 -9.64 19.54
CA PRO A 279 4.97 -10.16 20.04
C PRO A 279 4.78 -10.73 21.45
N PRO A 280 5.43 -11.87 21.78
CA PRO A 280 5.54 -12.32 23.16
C PRO A 280 6.16 -11.23 24.06
N GLY A 281 6.01 -11.38 25.38
CA GLY A 281 6.71 -10.51 26.32
C GLY A 281 8.23 -10.60 26.13
N GLU A 282 8.96 -9.53 26.46
CA GLU A 282 10.42 -9.44 26.28
C GLU A 282 11.21 -10.64 26.85
N ALA A 283 10.72 -11.23 27.95
CA ALA A 283 11.33 -12.40 28.58
C ALA A 283 11.20 -13.70 27.75
N ASP A 284 10.22 -13.78 26.85
CA ASP A 284 10.00 -14.93 25.97
C ASP A 284 10.66 -14.75 24.60
N LEU A 285 11.16 -13.56 24.27
CA LEU A 285 11.86 -13.29 23.01
C LEU A 285 13.29 -13.85 23.06
N LEU A 286 13.65 -14.60 22.03
CA LEU A 286 14.92 -15.30 21.87
C LEU A 286 15.80 -14.64 20.80
N GLY A 287 17.11 -14.77 20.95
CA GLY A 287 18.09 -14.14 20.08
C GLY A 287 18.33 -12.65 20.40
N PRO A 288 19.09 -11.94 19.56
CA PRO A 288 19.76 -12.44 18.35
C PRO A 288 20.84 -13.49 18.68
N TYR A 289 20.98 -14.49 17.82
CA TYR A 289 22.01 -15.51 17.93
C TYR A 289 23.30 -15.08 17.24
N THR A 290 24.41 -15.73 17.61
CA THR A 290 25.72 -15.43 17.00
C THR A 290 25.83 -16.06 15.61
N GLY A 291 26.75 -15.58 14.78
CA GLY A 291 26.99 -16.17 13.45
C GLY A 291 27.37 -17.65 13.53
N ASP A 292 28.04 -18.06 14.61
CA ASP A 292 28.45 -19.45 14.86
C ASP A 292 27.27 -20.39 15.18
N ASP A 293 26.07 -19.84 15.40
CA ASP A 293 24.84 -20.58 15.61
C ASP A 293 24.05 -20.83 14.32
N GLN A 294 24.45 -20.26 13.18
CA GLN A 294 23.73 -20.46 11.91
C GLN A 294 23.68 -21.94 11.52
N ILE A 295 22.47 -22.45 11.29
CA ILE A 295 22.20 -23.85 10.90
C ILE A 295 21.96 -24.00 9.40
N LEU A 296 21.59 -22.91 8.72
CA LEU A 296 21.42 -22.84 7.27
C LEU A 296 22.41 -21.83 6.70
N THR A 297 23.24 -22.29 5.76
CA THR A 297 24.12 -21.41 5.00
C THR A 297 23.32 -20.62 3.96
N PRO A 298 23.86 -19.50 3.45
CA PRO A 298 23.27 -18.81 2.30
C PRO A 298 22.98 -19.75 1.11
N GLY A 299 23.88 -20.69 0.84
CA GLY A 299 23.71 -21.67 -0.24
C GLY A 299 22.55 -22.64 0.00
N ASP A 300 22.31 -23.04 1.26
CA ASP A 300 21.17 -23.89 1.62
C ASP A 300 19.84 -23.16 1.34
N ILE A 301 19.75 -21.89 1.75
CA ILE A 301 18.53 -21.07 1.57
C ILE A 301 18.26 -20.80 0.09
N GLU A 302 19.30 -20.50 -0.70
CA GLU A 302 19.16 -20.34 -2.15
C GLU A 302 18.75 -21.64 -2.83
N THR A 303 19.31 -22.78 -2.42
CA THR A 303 18.91 -24.10 -2.93
C THR A 303 17.45 -24.40 -2.61
N LEU A 304 16.98 -24.05 -1.41
CA LEU A 304 15.58 -24.20 -1.03
C LEU A 304 14.66 -23.31 -1.89
N ARG A 305 15.02 -22.04 -2.11
CA ARG A 305 14.27 -21.13 -3.00
C ARG A 305 14.17 -21.69 -4.40
N ASP A 306 15.29 -22.12 -4.97
CA ASP A 306 15.37 -22.61 -6.36
C ASP A 306 14.67 -23.96 -6.54
N SER A 307 14.45 -24.71 -5.46
CA SER A 307 13.71 -25.98 -5.47
C SER A 307 12.19 -25.81 -5.49
N ILE A 308 11.68 -24.60 -5.24
CA ILE A 308 10.24 -24.35 -5.25
C ILE A 308 9.74 -24.41 -6.71
N PRO A 309 8.81 -25.32 -7.03
CA PRO A 309 8.33 -25.45 -8.40
C PRO A 309 7.49 -24.21 -8.78
N PRO A 310 7.74 -23.59 -9.94
CA PRO A 310 7.00 -22.39 -10.38
C PRO A 310 5.49 -22.61 -10.51
N ILE A 311 5.09 -23.83 -10.89
CA ILE A 311 3.71 -24.30 -10.87
C ILE A 311 3.67 -25.65 -10.19
N SER A 312 2.65 -25.91 -9.37
CA SER A 312 2.50 -27.22 -8.74
C SER A 312 2.18 -28.29 -9.78
N ALA A 313 2.54 -29.54 -9.50
CA ALA A 313 2.21 -30.69 -10.38
C ALA A 313 0.71 -30.79 -10.66
N GLN A 314 -0.13 -30.47 -9.66
CA GLN A 314 -1.59 -30.44 -9.80
C GLN A 314 -2.07 -29.37 -10.77
N VAL A 315 -1.43 -28.18 -10.76
CA VAL A 315 -1.73 -27.11 -11.71
C VAL A 315 -1.26 -27.49 -13.11
N GLU A 316 -0.08 -28.08 -13.25
CA GLU A 316 0.41 -28.55 -14.54
C GLU A 316 -0.52 -29.62 -15.14
N GLU A 317 -0.90 -30.63 -14.35
CA GLU A 317 -1.84 -31.67 -14.77
C GLU A 317 -3.19 -31.09 -15.19
N LEU A 318 -3.71 -30.12 -14.42
CA LEU A 318 -4.96 -29.42 -14.75
C LEU A 318 -4.85 -28.65 -16.07
N LEU A 319 -3.74 -27.96 -16.33
CA LEU A 319 -3.51 -27.24 -17.58
C LEU A 319 -3.45 -28.20 -18.77
N ARG A 320 -2.72 -29.32 -18.63
CA ARG A 320 -2.68 -30.37 -19.65
C ARG A 320 -4.06 -30.98 -19.92
N ALA A 321 -4.81 -31.28 -18.86
CA ALA A 321 -6.17 -31.80 -18.96
C ALA A 321 -7.14 -30.83 -19.64
N ARG A 322 -6.89 -29.51 -19.53
CA ARG A 322 -7.65 -28.46 -20.23
C ARG A 322 -7.19 -28.22 -21.69
N GLY A 323 -6.22 -28.98 -22.18
CA GLY A 323 -5.73 -28.90 -23.56
C GLY A 323 -4.76 -27.75 -23.84
N PHE A 324 -4.15 -27.15 -22.80
CA PHE A 324 -3.07 -26.19 -23.00
C PHE A 324 -1.81 -26.89 -23.53
N ASP A 325 -1.14 -26.26 -24.50
CA ASP A 325 0.09 -26.77 -25.09
C ASP A 325 1.32 -26.55 -24.17
N ASP A 326 2.40 -27.26 -24.47
CA ASP A 326 3.65 -27.14 -23.71
C ASP A 326 4.21 -25.71 -23.74
N ALA A 327 4.00 -24.96 -24.82
CA ALA A 327 4.44 -23.57 -24.93
C ALA A 327 3.74 -22.67 -23.90
N THR A 328 2.42 -22.82 -23.75
CA THR A 328 1.62 -22.05 -22.77
C THR A 328 1.97 -22.43 -21.35
N ILE A 329 2.12 -23.72 -21.07
CA ILE A 329 2.53 -24.21 -19.74
C ILE A 329 3.92 -23.68 -19.38
N ASN A 330 4.87 -23.72 -20.33
CA ASN A 330 6.21 -23.18 -20.12
C ASN A 330 6.21 -21.66 -19.90
N ARG A 331 5.37 -20.91 -20.62
CA ARG A 331 5.20 -19.47 -20.37
C ARG A 331 4.67 -19.21 -18.96
N GLN A 332 3.63 -19.94 -18.56
CA GLN A 332 3.04 -19.80 -17.23
C GLN A 332 4.03 -20.20 -16.13
N SER A 333 4.83 -21.24 -16.34
CA SER A 333 5.92 -21.62 -15.43
C SER A 333 6.95 -20.50 -15.28
N ARG A 334 7.40 -19.87 -16.38
CA ARG A 334 8.33 -18.73 -16.32
C ARG A 334 7.73 -17.53 -15.60
N GLU A 335 6.47 -17.22 -15.85
CA GLU A 335 5.77 -16.12 -15.19
C GLU A 335 5.59 -16.38 -13.69
N ASN A 336 5.41 -17.63 -13.28
CA ASN A 336 5.24 -18.01 -11.88
C ASN A 336 6.54 -18.46 -11.20
N ALA A 337 7.70 -18.27 -11.84
CA ALA A 337 8.99 -18.55 -11.21
C ALA A 337 9.10 -17.82 -9.86
N THR A 338 9.72 -18.51 -8.89
CA THR A 338 9.97 -17.98 -7.55
C THR A 338 10.79 -16.70 -7.66
N GLY A 339 10.38 -15.67 -6.93
CA GLY A 339 11.06 -14.39 -6.89
C GLY A 339 12.47 -14.51 -6.33
N VAL A 340 13.32 -13.56 -6.71
CA VAL A 340 14.70 -13.48 -6.22
C VAL A 340 14.74 -12.68 -4.93
N PHE A 341 15.71 -12.98 -4.06
CA PHE A 341 16.01 -12.12 -2.93
C PHE A 341 16.69 -10.83 -3.41
N ALA A 342 16.17 -9.68 -2.98
CA ALA A 342 16.76 -8.37 -3.27
C ALA A 342 18.25 -8.35 -2.85
N ALA A 343 19.16 -8.07 -3.79
CA ALA A 343 20.61 -8.22 -3.58
C ALA A 343 21.13 -7.50 -2.32
N SER A 344 20.65 -6.28 -2.06
CA SER A 344 21.04 -5.49 -0.89
C SER A 344 20.43 -5.96 0.44
N LEU A 345 19.48 -6.89 0.41
CA LEU A 345 18.76 -7.40 1.59
C LEU A 345 18.93 -8.92 1.78
N ARG A 346 19.74 -9.59 0.96
CA ARG A 346 19.93 -11.05 1.01
C ARG A 346 20.39 -11.52 2.38
N GLU A 347 21.42 -10.89 2.91
CA GLU A 347 21.96 -11.24 4.23
C GLU A 347 20.92 -11.06 5.33
N GLU A 348 20.08 -10.02 5.26
CA GLU A 348 19.00 -9.81 6.23
C GLU A 348 17.93 -10.91 6.15
N ILE A 349 17.64 -11.41 4.94
CA ILE A 349 16.72 -12.56 4.76
C ILE A 349 17.34 -13.84 5.31
N TYR A 350 18.61 -14.11 5.00
CA TYR A 350 19.30 -15.32 5.48
C TYR A 350 19.40 -15.36 7.00
N ASP A 351 19.69 -14.19 7.58
CA ASP A 351 19.75 -14.02 9.01
C ASP A 351 18.38 -14.21 9.65
N LEU A 352 17.34 -13.55 9.13
CA LEU A 352 15.97 -13.70 9.60
C LEU A 352 15.53 -15.18 9.58
N MET A 353 15.80 -15.91 8.49
CA MET A 353 15.44 -17.33 8.40
C MET A 353 16.16 -18.18 9.45
N ASN A 354 17.45 -17.95 9.67
CA ASN A 354 18.19 -18.63 10.73
C ASN A 354 17.62 -18.29 12.12
N GLU A 355 17.43 -17.00 12.42
CA GLU A 355 16.89 -16.53 13.70
C GLU A 355 15.53 -17.14 14.05
N LEU A 356 14.65 -17.29 13.05
CA LEU A 356 13.37 -17.95 13.20
C LEU A 356 13.54 -19.42 13.56
N MET A 357 14.38 -20.15 12.83
CA MET A 357 14.57 -21.58 13.04
C MET A 357 15.31 -21.88 14.36
N LEU A 358 16.31 -21.07 14.71
CA LEU A 358 17.03 -21.20 15.99
C LEU A 358 16.11 -20.93 17.18
N SER A 359 15.24 -19.93 17.08
CA SER A 359 14.21 -19.66 18.09
C SER A 359 13.22 -20.81 18.23
N PHE A 360 12.79 -21.40 17.11
CA PHE A 360 11.96 -22.61 17.12
C PHE A 360 12.66 -23.78 17.81
N LEU A 361 13.91 -24.08 17.43
CA LEU A 361 14.69 -25.17 18.02
C LEU A 361 14.86 -24.97 19.53
N LYS A 362 15.26 -23.77 19.96
CA LYS A 362 15.48 -23.46 21.38
C LYS A 362 14.19 -23.50 22.19
N ARG A 363 13.08 -22.96 21.68
CA ARG A 363 11.82 -22.90 22.42
C ARG A 363 11.09 -24.23 22.48
N PHE A 364 11.12 -25.02 21.41
CA PHE A 364 10.25 -26.19 21.26
C PHE A 364 11.01 -27.52 21.23
N VAL A 365 12.19 -27.58 20.60
CA VAL A 365 12.91 -28.85 20.42
C VAL A 365 13.82 -29.16 21.61
N VAL A 366 14.60 -28.18 22.11
CA VAL A 366 15.53 -28.37 23.24
C VAL A 366 14.82 -28.82 24.53
N PRO A 367 13.65 -28.30 24.91
CA PRO A 367 12.92 -28.80 26.08
C PRO A 367 12.50 -30.27 25.94
N LEU A 368 12.36 -30.77 24.72
CA LEU A 368 11.97 -32.14 24.39
C LEU A 368 13.16 -33.07 24.12
N ARG A 369 14.38 -32.68 24.53
CA ARG A 369 15.63 -33.44 24.33
C ARG A 369 15.63 -34.88 24.87
N SER A 370 14.70 -35.23 25.75
CA SER A 370 14.54 -36.59 26.28
C SER A 370 13.82 -37.55 25.32
N HIS A 371 13.16 -37.03 24.28
CA HIS A 371 12.49 -37.86 23.27
C HIS A 371 13.53 -38.46 22.32
N SER A 372 13.61 -39.78 22.18
CA SER A 372 14.64 -40.41 21.34
C SER A 372 14.24 -40.63 19.88
N THR A 373 12.92 -40.68 19.60
CA THR A 373 12.38 -41.00 18.27
C THR A 373 11.51 -39.89 17.71
N SER A 374 11.47 -39.78 16.39
CA SER A 374 10.68 -38.77 15.67
C SER A 374 9.20 -38.84 15.98
N SER A 375 8.62 -40.04 16.13
CA SER A 375 7.19 -40.16 16.44
C SER A 375 6.85 -39.53 17.79
N THR A 376 7.64 -39.83 18.82
CA THR A 376 7.39 -39.28 20.17
C THR A 376 7.66 -37.77 20.23
N LEU A 377 8.68 -37.30 19.51
CA LEU A 377 8.99 -35.87 19.42
C LEU A 377 7.90 -35.11 18.65
N GLY A 378 7.46 -35.62 17.50
CA GLY A 378 6.45 -34.99 16.66
C GLY A 378 5.12 -34.81 17.39
N SER A 379 4.65 -35.85 18.09
CA SER A 379 3.43 -35.74 18.91
C SER A 379 3.56 -34.72 20.05
N ALA A 380 4.76 -34.55 20.62
CA ALA A 380 5.01 -33.57 21.67
C ALA A 380 5.15 -32.15 21.13
N LEU A 381 5.71 -31.96 19.93
CA LEU A 381 5.82 -30.67 19.25
C LEU A 381 4.45 -30.14 18.77
N PHE A 382 3.55 -31.04 18.37
CA PHE A 382 2.26 -30.70 17.76
C PHE A 382 1.08 -31.38 18.49
N PRO A 383 0.85 -31.06 19.77
CA PRO A 383 -0.11 -31.76 20.62
C PRO A 383 -1.56 -31.60 20.15
N ASN A 384 -1.89 -30.53 19.42
CA ASN A 384 -3.26 -30.25 18.97
C ASN A 384 -3.56 -30.81 17.57
N SER A 385 -2.68 -31.65 17.03
CA SER A 385 -2.81 -32.26 15.70
C SER A 385 -4.07 -33.11 15.50
N SER A 386 -4.66 -33.63 16.58
CA SER A 386 -5.91 -34.41 16.56
C SER A 386 -7.18 -33.56 16.71
N HIS A 387 -7.06 -32.26 17.00
CA HIS A 387 -8.22 -31.38 17.17
C HIS A 387 -8.83 -31.00 15.81
N VAL A 388 -10.01 -31.56 15.52
CA VAL A 388 -10.88 -31.14 14.42
C VAL A 388 -11.80 -30.05 14.94
N SER A 389 -11.56 -28.78 14.60
CA SER A 389 -12.51 -27.71 14.90
C SER A 389 -13.78 -27.90 14.07
N SER A 390 -14.95 -27.63 14.67
CA SER A 390 -16.28 -27.82 14.05
C SER A 390 -16.54 -26.91 12.83
N LEU A 391 -15.61 -26.01 12.51
CA LEU A 391 -15.67 -25.06 11.39
C LEU A 391 -14.56 -25.34 10.36
N ARG A 392 -14.55 -26.54 9.75
CA ARG A 392 -13.87 -26.88 8.48
C ARG A 392 -12.41 -26.41 8.29
N ARG A 393 -11.62 -26.17 9.34
CA ARG A 393 -10.16 -25.97 9.25
C ARG A 393 -9.50 -26.84 10.32
N HIS A 394 -8.63 -27.74 9.87
CA HIS A 394 -7.72 -28.47 10.76
C HIS A 394 -6.85 -27.45 11.52
N HIS A 395 -6.54 -27.73 12.79
CA HIS A 395 -5.58 -26.94 13.56
C HIS A 395 -4.21 -26.93 12.82
N PRO A 396 -3.43 -25.82 12.84
CA PRO A 396 -2.12 -25.75 12.21
C PRO A 396 -1.19 -26.92 12.55
N ASP A 397 -1.22 -27.39 13.80
CA ASP A 397 -0.52 -28.60 14.28
C ASP A 397 -0.71 -29.84 13.41
N HIS A 398 -1.90 -30.06 12.81
CA HIS A 398 -2.11 -31.23 11.95
C HIS A 398 -1.23 -31.16 10.71
N TYR A 399 -1.18 -29.99 10.06
CA TYR A 399 -0.33 -29.75 8.89
C TYR A 399 1.14 -29.84 9.26
N LEU A 400 1.55 -29.22 10.36
CA LEU A 400 2.94 -29.21 10.82
C LEU A 400 3.43 -30.60 11.24
N LEU A 401 2.60 -31.39 11.94
CA LEU A 401 2.91 -32.78 12.27
C LEU A 401 3.03 -33.61 11.00
N GLN A 402 2.10 -33.45 10.06
CA GLN A 402 2.17 -34.15 8.78
C GLN A 402 3.48 -33.82 8.06
N SER A 403 3.87 -32.55 7.96
CA SER A 403 5.13 -32.15 7.32
C SER A 403 6.38 -32.60 8.08
N PHE A 404 6.31 -32.79 9.40
CA PHE A 404 7.42 -33.33 10.21
C PHE A 404 7.56 -34.85 10.04
N MET A 405 6.44 -35.56 9.92
CA MET A 405 6.41 -37.02 9.81
C MET A 405 6.63 -37.51 8.37
N ASP A 406 6.03 -36.81 7.41
CA ASP A 406 6.24 -37.05 5.98
C ASP A 406 7.66 -36.63 5.60
N THR A 407 8.26 -37.28 4.61
CA THR A 407 9.57 -36.88 4.09
C THR A 407 9.33 -35.84 3.00
N PRO A 408 9.49 -34.53 3.27
CA PRO A 408 9.20 -33.53 2.25
C PRO A 408 10.15 -33.75 1.08
N THR A 409 9.65 -33.63 -0.16
CA THR A 409 10.51 -33.69 -1.35
C THR A 409 11.37 -32.44 -1.38
N LEU A 410 12.56 -32.52 -0.80
CA LEU A 410 13.58 -31.49 -0.82
C LEU A 410 14.53 -31.72 -2.00
N SER A 411 15.19 -30.65 -2.45
CA SER A 411 16.19 -30.75 -3.51
C SER A 411 17.28 -31.76 -3.16
N PRO A 412 17.67 -32.67 -4.07
CA PRO A 412 18.83 -33.55 -3.89
C PRO A 412 20.15 -32.79 -3.72
N ALA A 413 20.21 -31.52 -4.14
CA ALA A 413 21.38 -30.67 -3.95
C ALA A 413 21.53 -30.16 -2.51
N LEU A 414 20.50 -30.29 -1.66
CA LEU A 414 20.55 -29.86 -0.27
C LEU A 414 21.24 -30.92 0.59
N ASN A 415 22.36 -30.56 1.24
CA ASN A 415 23.05 -31.47 2.14
C ASN A 415 22.36 -31.53 3.52
N ILE A 416 21.37 -32.40 3.64
CA ILE A 416 20.63 -32.62 4.89
C ILE A 416 21.53 -33.13 6.02
N GLU A 417 22.58 -33.89 5.72
CA GLU A 417 23.50 -34.40 6.74
C GLU A 417 24.27 -33.27 7.42
N ASP A 418 24.76 -32.31 6.63
CA ASP A 418 25.44 -31.11 7.15
C ASP A 418 24.49 -30.23 7.98
N ILE A 419 23.26 -30.03 7.50
CA ILE A 419 22.24 -29.27 8.26
C ILE A 419 21.93 -30.00 9.57
N SER A 420 21.78 -31.33 9.53
CA SER A 420 21.56 -32.18 10.71
C SER A 420 22.69 -32.05 11.73
N ALA A 421 23.95 -32.06 11.28
CA ALA A 421 25.11 -31.87 12.15
C ALA A 421 25.12 -30.48 12.80
N ARG A 422 24.79 -29.42 12.06
CA ARG A 422 24.67 -28.05 12.60
C ARG A 422 23.53 -27.92 13.61
N VAL A 423 22.36 -28.51 13.30
CA VAL A 423 21.21 -28.55 14.21
C VAL A 423 21.56 -29.29 15.50
N GLU A 424 22.21 -30.44 15.41
CA GLU A 424 22.65 -31.22 16.56
C GLU A 424 23.64 -30.43 17.42
N ALA A 425 24.63 -29.77 16.80
CA ALA A 425 25.60 -28.92 17.49
C ALA A 425 24.91 -27.78 18.25
N PHE A 426 23.96 -27.09 17.61
CA PHE A 426 23.18 -26.04 18.26
C PHE A 426 22.37 -26.56 19.45
N ILE A 427 21.61 -27.65 19.27
CA ILE A 427 20.78 -28.26 20.33
C ILE A 427 21.65 -28.65 21.53
N ARG A 428 22.81 -29.30 21.30
CA ARG A 428 23.73 -29.69 22.36
C ARG A 428 24.27 -28.49 23.13
N ARG A 429 24.62 -27.40 22.44
CA ARG A 429 25.08 -26.16 23.09
C ARG A 429 24.00 -25.54 23.97
N GLN A 430 22.74 -25.57 23.53
CA GLN A 430 21.61 -24.99 24.27
C GLN A 430 21.05 -25.91 25.37
N ALA A 431 21.50 -27.16 25.46
CA ALA A 431 21.05 -28.11 26.48
C ALA A 431 21.78 -27.95 27.84
N ASP A 432 22.70 -27.00 27.97
CA ASP A 432 23.42 -26.64 29.21
C ASP A 432 24.02 -27.84 29.98
N GLY A 433 24.49 -28.86 29.25
CA GLY A 433 25.12 -30.06 29.80
C GLY A 433 24.16 -31.25 30.03
N ASP A 434 22.86 -31.08 29.79
CA ASP A 434 21.91 -32.18 29.84
C ASP A 434 22.06 -33.12 28.64
N THR A 435 21.76 -34.40 28.89
CA THR A 435 21.80 -35.45 27.85
C THR A 435 20.75 -35.20 26.77
N VAL A 436 21.17 -35.18 25.51
CA VAL A 436 20.29 -35.15 24.34
C VAL A 436 20.11 -36.59 23.83
N ALA A 437 18.89 -37.11 23.86
CA ALA A 437 18.57 -38.50 23.54
C ALA A 437 18.18 -38.74 22.07
N PHE A 438 18.17 -37.70 21.23
CA PHE A 438 17.76 -37.80 19.83
C PHE A 438 18.61 -38.82 19.05
N SER A 439 17.95 -39.77 18.38
CA SER A 439 18.62 -40.64 17.42
C SER A 439 19.07 -39.86 16.17
N GLY A 440 20.02 -40.41 15.39
CA GLY A 440 20.42 -39.81 14.12
C GLY A 440 19.26 -39.66 13.12
N GLU A 441 18.30 -40.59 13.13
CA GLU A 441 17.09 -40.48 12.32
C GLU A 441 16.22 -39.30 12.79
N CYS A 442 16.07 -39.11 14.10
CA CYS A 442 15.33 -38.00 14.69
C CYS A 442 15.94 -36.65 14.31
N LEU A 443 17.27 -36.51 14.44
CA LEU A 443 18.00 -35.31 14.04
C LEU A 443 17.84 -35.00 12.54
N THR A 444 17.93 -36.02 11.70
CA THR A 444 17.71 -35.89 10.26
C THR A 444 16.30 -35.40 9.95
N ARG A 445 15.28 -35.85 10.71
CA ARG A 445 13.90 -35.35 10.54
C ARG A 445 13.74 -33.90 11.01
N ILE A 446 14.37 -33.52 12.13
CA ILE A 446 14.38 -32.12 12.57
C ILE A 446 15.00 -31.23 11.50
N ALA A 447 16.14 -31.63 10.91
CA ALA A 447 16.80 -30.90 9.85
C ALA A 447 15.94 -30.75 8.59
N ARG A 448 15.26 -31.83 8.17
CA ARG A 448 14.30 -31.80 7.06
C ARG A 448 13.11 -30.87 7.35
N PHE A 449 12.60 -30.89 8.58
CA PHE A 449 11.50 -30.01 8.97
C PHE A 449 11.92 -28.53 8.96
N VAL A 450 13.12 -28.20 9.47
CA VAL A 450 13.70 -26.85 9.38
C VAL A 450 13.79 -26.39 7.91
N ALA A 451 14.34 -27.23 7.04
CA ALA A 451 14.45 -26.95 5.62
C ALA A 451 13.07 -26.75 4.95
N PHE A 452 12.09 -27.59 5.31
CA PHE A 452 10.73 -27.48 4.83
C PHE A 452 10.05 -26.17 5.27
N VAL A 453 10.14 -25.79 6.54
CA VAL A 453 9.53 -24.55 7.03
C VAL A 453 10.11 -23.34 6.30
N VAL A 454 11.43 -23.30 6.10
CA VAL A 454 12.07 -22.21 5.34
C VAL A 454 11.62 -22.19 3.88
N MET A 455 11.58 -23.34 3.21
CA MET A 455 11.05 -23.45 1.85
C MET A 455 9.61 -22.94 1.76
N ASP A 456 8.77 -23.31 2.73
CA ASP A 456 7.37 -22.92 2.75
C ASP A 456 7.16 -21.43 3.04
N LEU A 457 7.96 -20.85 3.94
CA LEU A 457 8.00 -19.41 4.18
C LEU A 457 8.41 -18.64 2.93
N ILE A 458 9.41 -19.12 2.18
CA ILE A 458 9.81 -18.51 0.90
C ILE A 458 8.66 -18.59 -0.10
N ARG A 459 8.03 -19.77 -0.23
CA ARG A 459 6.88 -19.99 -1.13
C ARG A 459 5.72 -19.04 -0.83
N GLN A 460 5.40 -18.83 0.44
CA GLN A 460 4.34 -17.90 0.83
C GLN A 460 4.77 -16.43 0.67
N ALA A 461 6.01 -16.09 1.02
CA ALA A 461 6.54 -14.73 0.87
C ALA A 461 6.57 -14.32 -0.60
N ASP A 462 6.81 -15.29 -1.49
CA ASP A 462 6.78 -15.12 -2.93
C ASP A 462 5.40 -14.72 -3.48
N GLN A 463 4.32 -15.24 -2.89
CA GLN A 463 2.95 -14.85 -3.26
C GLN A 463 2.64 -13.39 -2.94
N MET A 464 3.35 -12.81 -1.97
CA MET A 464 3.22 -11.41 -1.57
C MET A 464 4.33 -10.51 -2.17
N SER A 465 5.25 -11.11 -2.93
CA SER A 465 6.46 -10.43 -3.42
C SER A 465 6.15 -9.29 -4.39
N PHE A 466 7.07 -8.32 -4.46
CA PHE A 466 6.96 -7.23 -5.42
C PHE A 466 6.99 -7.78 -6.86
N GLY A 467 6.07 -7.31 -7.69
CA GLY A 467 5.88 -7.74 -9.08
C GLY A 467 4.93 -8.92 -9.24
N ARG A 468 4.49 -9.60 -8.17
CA ARG A 468 3.67 -10.82 -8.27
C ARG A 468 2.25 -10.53 -8.82
N GLY A 469 1.70 -9.36 -8.52
CA GLY A 469 0.32 -9.00 -8.84
C GLY A 469 0.02 -8.69 -10.32
N SER A 470 1.03 -8.37 -11.13
CA SER A 470 0.85 -8.07 -12.56
C SER A 470 2.06 -8.52 -13.38
N SER A 471 1.89 -9.57 -14.19
CA SER A 471 2.93 -10.07 -15.09
C SER A 471 3.31 -9.04 -16.17
N GLU A 472 2.34 -8.26 -16.66
CA GLU A 472 2.58 -7.19 -17.63
C GLU A 472 3.45 -6.06 -17.05
N GLU A 473 3.23 -5.69 -15.78
CA GLU A 473 4.04 -4.67 -15.11
C GLU A 473 5.49 -5.11 -14.88
N ARG A 474 5.76 -6.43 -14.83
CA ARG A 474 7.12 -6.94 -14.63
C ARG A 474 8.02 -6.80 -15.85
N ARG A 475 7.47 -6.66 -17.06
CA ARG A 475 8.26 -6.56 -18.32
C ARG A 475 9.32 -7.67 -18.46
N GLY A 476 8.99 -8.88 -18.01
CA GLY A 476 9.88 -10.06 -18.08
C GLY A 476 10.88 -10.18 -16.92
N GLU A 477 10.84 -9.30 -15.93
CA GLU A 477 11.72 -9.35 -14.77
C GLU A 477 11.20 -10.31 -13.68
N ALA A 478 12.13 -10.82 -12.86
CA ALA A 478 11.81 -11.64 -11.70
C ALA A 478 11.18 -10.80 -10.58
N CYS A 479 10.23 -11.39 -9.85
CA CYS A 479 9.68 -10.79 -8.63
C CYS A 479 10.78 -10.62 -7.56
N ILE A 480 10.56 -9.70 -6.62
CA ILE A 480 11.53 -9.41 -5.56
C ILE A 480 10.95 -9.77 -4.19
N ILE A 481 11.58 -10.75 -3.55
CA ILE A 481 11.35 -11.10 -2.14
C ILE A 481 12.28 -10.24 -1.27
N ALA A 482 11.75 -9.80 -0.14
CA ALA A 482 12.35 -8.87 0.82
C ALA A 482 11.97 -9.33 2.23
N PRO A 483 12.73 -8.96 3.28
CA PRO A 483 12.45 -9.39 4.65
C PRO A 483 11.01 -9.11 5.09
N ARG A 484 10.42 -7.98 4.69
CA ARG A 484 9.02 -7.66 5.00
C ARG A 484 8.06 -8.78 4.62
N HIS A 485 8.23 -9.41 3.47
CA HIS A 485 7.32 -10.47 3.00
C HIS A 485 7.37 -11.69 3.93
N VAL A 486 8.55 -12.06 4.42
CA VAL A 486 8.72 -13.17 5.39
C VAL A 486 8.02 -12.83 6.70
N ARG A 487 8.21 -11.61 7.21
CA ARG A 487 7.56 -11.15 8.45
C ARG A 487 6.03 -11.14 8.31
N MET A 488 5.53 -10.63 7.18
CA MET A 488 4.09 -10.59 6.87
C MET A 488 3.47 -11.99 6.82
N VAL A 489 4.14 -12.94 6.16
CA VAL A 489 3.69 -14.34 6.13
C VAL A 489 3.55 -14.90 7.53
N ILE A 490 4.53 -14.72 8.40
CA ILE A 490 4.48 -15.24 9.77
C ILE A 490 3.34 -14.58 10.55
N TYR A 491 3.15 -13.27 10.38
CA TYR A 491 2.06 -12.53 11.03
C TYR A 491 0.67 -13.01 10.60
N THR A 492 0.49 -13.40 9.33
CA THR A 492 -0.83 -13.80 8.80
C THR A 492 -1.05 -15.31 8.69
N SER A 493 -0.03 -16.14 8.90
CA SER A 493 -0.10 -17.60 8.71
C SER A 493 -0.18 -18.37 10.03
N GLY A 494 -0.45 -19.67 9.92
CA GLY A 494 -0.40 -20.61 11.05
C GLY A 494 1.00 -20.85 11.62
N PHE A 495 2.07 -20.29 11.02
CA PHE A 495 3.41 -20.40 11.58
C PHE A 495 3.67 -19.47 12.77
N SER A 496 2.80 -18.47 13.01
CA SER A 496 2.94 -17.53 14.14
C SER A 496 3.16 -18.26 15.46
N ASP A 497 2.40 -19.32 15.73
CA ASP A 497 2.43 -20.03 17.01
C ASP A 497 3.79 -20.65 17.34
N ILE A 498 4.58 -21.02 16.33
CA ILE A 498 5.90 -21.65 16.51
C ILE A 498 7.08 -20.70 16.23
N LEU A 499 6.87 -19.64 15.44
CA LEU A 499 7.94 -18.74 14.99
C LEU A 499 7.98 -17.37 15.68
N ARG A 500 6.91 -16.97 16.39
CA ARG A 500 6.81 -15.66 17.05
C ARG A 500 7.85 -15.38 18.14
N TYR A 501 8.66 -16.35 18.55
CA TYR A 501 9.61 -16.16 19.66
C TYR A 501 10.94 -15.53 19.22
N SER A 502 11.18 -15.33 17.92
CA SER A 502 12.39 -14.64 17.45
C SER A 502 12.33 -13.14 17.72
N ARG A 503 13.35 -12.59 18.40
CA ARG A 503 13.51 -11.14 18.56
C ARG A 503 13.69 -10.43 17.23
N VAL A 504 14.47 -11.02 16.32
CA VAL A 504 14.78 -10.45 15.01
C VAL A 504 13.55 -10.35 14.10
N LEU A 505 12.56 -11.23 14.28
CA LEU A 505 11.25 -11.10 13.63
C LEU A 505 10.57 -9.76 13.95
N TRP A 506 10.51 -9.38 15.23
CA TRP A 506 9.74 -8.21 15.70
C TRP A 506 10.54 -6.91 15.75
N GLN A 507 11.84 -6.99 15.99
CA GLN A 507 12.68 -5.84 16.32
C GLN A 507 13.83 -5.62 15.33
N GLY A 508 14.17 -6.62 14.51
CA GLY A 508 15.39 -6.62 13.69
C GLY A 508 16.66 -6.88 14.52
N ARG A 509 17.80 -7.07 13.85
CA ARG A 509 19.08 -7.41 14.51
C ARG A 509 19.73 -6.21 15.24
N GLY A 510 19.44 -4.98 14.79
CA GLY A 510 20.05 -3.74 15.31
C GLY A 510 19.35 -3.12 16.53
N ALA A 511 18.31 -3.74 17.06
CA ALA A 511 17.59 -3.30 18.25
C ALA A 511 18.03 -4.15 19.45
N ALA A 512 19.13 -3.76 20.09
CA ALA A 512 19.56 -4.29 21.39
C ALA A 512 19.75 -3.13 22.36
#